data_AF-A0A031LU91-F1
#
_entry.id   AF-A0A031LU91-F1
#
_cell.length_a   1.000
_cell.length_b   1.000
_cell.length_c   1.000
_cell.angle_alpha   90.00
_cell.angle_beta   90.00
_cell.angle_gamma   90.00
#
_symmetry.space_group_name_H-M   'P 1'
#
loop_
_entity.id
_entity.type
_entity.pdbx_description
1 polymer ?
#
loop_
_entity_poly.entity_id
_entity_poly.type
_entity_poly.pdbx_seq_one_letter_code
_entity_poly.pdbx_strand_id
1 'polypeptide(L)'
;MVNDTTRLLLFEHAVLRIRLPLILKLKDEEKLNEFEKLHDFVVNSHAKVEDIVVFPLVEKKIVDPYSHDHLLIKKYGDGILKDRRMDWIERYIKTVLDHNKGEEEKVFPTLKQEISLEPSIRIIKEFGNEKYYYITGLEVP
;
A
#
# COMPACT_ATOMS: atom_id res chain seq x y z
N MET A 1 -1.57 -15.07 -12.36
CA MET A 1 -2.17 -14.00 -13.18
C MET A 1 -3.11 -13.23 -12.26
N VAL A 2 -2.93 -11.92 -12.11
CA VAL A 2 -3.83 -11.08 -11.30
C VAL A 2 -5.14 -10.93 -12.09
N ASN A 3 -6.24 -11.44 -11.54
CA ASN A 3 -7.55 -11.47 -12.21
C ASN A 3 -8.68 -10.89 -11.35
N ASP A 4 -8.40 -10.51 -10.09
CA ASP A 4 -9.33 -9.86 -9.18
C ASP A 4 -8.56 -8.89 -8.26
N THR A 5 -9.27 -7.94 -7.64
CA THR A 5 -8.68 -6.91 -6.76
C THR A 5 -8.02 -7.51 -5.53
N THR A 6 -8.55 -8.58 -4.94
CA THR A 6 -7.94 -9.18 -3.75
C THR A 6 -6.57 -9.76 -4.08
N ARG A 7 -6.44 -10.45 -5.22
CA ARG A 7 -5.15 -10.97 -5.71
C ARG A 7 -4.19 -9.87 -6.11
N LEU A 8 -4.70 -8.76 -6.63
CA LEU A 8 -3.90 -7.56 -6.89
C LEU A 8 -3.28 -7.04 -5.59
N LEU A 9 -4.09 -6.82 -4.56
CA LEU A 9 -3.62 -6.32 -3.26
C LEU A 9 -2.64 -7.29 -2.58
N LEU A 10 -2.92 -8.60 -2.59
CA LEU A 10 -1.98 -9.61 -2.09
C LEU A 10 -0.63 -9.59 -2.83
N PHE A 11 -0.65 -9.32 -4.14
CA PHE A 11 0.56 -9.13 -4.91
C PHE A 11 1.29 -7.84 -4.51
N GLU A 12 0.58 -6.72 -4.35
CA GLU A 12 1.14 -5.47 -3.85
C GLU A 12 1.75 -5.63 -2.45
N HIS A 13 1.11 -6.39 -1.55
CA HIS A 13 1.65 -6.72 -0.23
C HIS A 13 2.98 -7.46 -0.33
N ALA A 14 3.06 -8.45 -1.23
CA ALA A 14 4.30 -9.18 -1.47
C ALA A 14 5.41 -8.26 -2.01
N VAL A 15 5.07 -7.33 -2.91
CA VAL A 15 6.00 -6.31 -3.41
C VAL A 15 6.48 -5.42 -2.26
N LEU A 16 5.56 -4.87 -1.45
CA LEU A 16 5.89 -3.97 -0.34
C LEU A 16 6.77 -4.67 0.72
N ARG A 17 6.47 -5.94 1.03
CA ARG A 17 7.27 -6.79 1.93
C ARG A 17 8.72 -6.93 1.49
N ILE A 18 9.00 -6.81 0.20
CA ILE A 18 10.35 -6.84 -0.36
C ILE A 18 10.93 -5.43 -0.48
N ARG A 19 10.21 -4.50 -1.11
CA ARG A 19 10.72 -3.16 -1.46
C ARG A 19 10.99 -2.29 -0.24
N LEU A 20 10.10 -2.29 0.75
CA LEU A 20 10.22 -1.42 1.91
C LEU A 20 11.51 -1.71 2.71
N PRO A 21 11.85 -2.96 3.11
CA PRO A 21 13.11 -3.22 3.80
C PRO A 21 14.36 -2.92 2.96
N LEU A 22 14.29 -2.99 1.63
CA LEU A 22 15.45 -2.73 0.77
C LEU A 22 15.90 -1.27 0.82
N ILE A 23 15.01 -0.32 1.09
CA ILE A 23 15.39 1.11 1.18
C ILE A 23 16.37 1.37 2.33
N LEU A 24 16.34 0.55 3.39
CA LEU A 24 17.26 0.68 4.52
C LEU A 24 18.72 0.45 4.12
N LYS A 25 18.96 -0.21 2.98
CA LYS A 25 20.30 -0.48 2.43
C LYS A 25 20.84 0.67 1.57
N LEU A 26 20.01 1.66 1.26
CA LEU A 26 20.39 2.80 0.41
C LEU A 26 21.11 3.89 1.22
N LYS A 27 21.84 4.77 0.51
CA LYS A 27 22.40 6.00 1.09
C LYS A 27 21.29 7.02 1.34
N ASP A 28 21.53 8.02 2.19
CA ASP A 28 20.43 8.85 2.73
C ASP A 28 19.59 9.59 1.68
N GLU A 29 20.19 10.22 0.65
CA GLU A 29 19.41 10.86 -0.42
C GLU A 29 18.63 9.84 -1.27
N GLU A 30 19.28 8.74 -1.67
CA GLU A 30 18.63 7.66 -2.43
C GLU A 30 17.50 7.01 -1.63
N LYS A 31 17.73 6.81 -0.32
CA LYS A 31 16.77 6.27 0.64
C LYS A 31 15.56 7.17 0.76
N LEU A 32 15.74 8.49 0.87
CA LEU A 32 14.63 9.42 0.98
C LEU A 32 13.83 9.49 -0.32
N ASN A 33 14.51 9.55 -1.47
CA ASN A 33 13.86 9.56 -2.77
C ASN A 33 13.08 8.27 -3.03
N GLU A 34 13.62 7.13 -2.63
CA GLU A 34 12.92 5.84 -2.78
C GLU A 34 11.77 5.69 -1.77
N PHE A 35 11.97 6.18 -0.54
CA PHE A 35 10.92 6.26 0.46
C PHE A 35 9.73 7.10 -0.02
N GLU A 36 9.98 8.26 -0.62
CA GLU A 36 8.93 9.14 -1.17
C GLU A 36 8.06 8.42 -2.19
N LYS A 37 8.67 7.69 -3.15
CA LYS A 37 7.93 6.93 -4.16
C LYS A 37 7.09 5.81 -3.55
N LEU A 38 7.67 5.04 -2.63
CA LEU A 38 6.96 3.95 -1.96
C LEU A 38 5.84 4.48 -1.06
N HIS A 39 6.05 5.62 -0.39
CA HIS A 39 5.03 6.29 0.40
C HIS A 39 3.88 6.79 -0.47
N ASP A 40 4.18 7.47 -1.58
CA ASP A 40 3.20 7.92 -2.57
C ASP A 40 2.35 6.74 -3.06
N PHE A 41 2.97 5.59 -3.37
CA PHE A 41 2.25 4.39 -3.76
C PHE A 41 1.36 3.80 -2.67
N VAL A 42 1.88 3.66 -1.45
CA VAL A 42 1.11 3.12 -0.30
C VAL A 42 -0.15 3.96 -0.08
N VAL A 43 -0.05 5.28 -0.13
CA VAL A 43 -1.17 6.17 0.18
C VAL A 43 -2.09 6.39 -1.01
N ASN A 44 -1.54 6.69 -2.18
CA ASN A 44 -2.33 7.20 -3.31
C ASN A 44 -2.74 6.12 -4.32
N SER A 45 -2.22 4.90 -4.18
CA SER A 45 -2.65 3.74 -4.98
C SER A 45 -3.22 2.65 -4.08
N HIS A 46 -2.37 2.02 -3.27
CA HIS A 46 -2.68 0.81 -2.52
C HIS A 46 -3.83 1.01 -1.51
N ALA A 47 -3.65 1.87 -0.51
CA ALA A 47 -4.66 2.19 0.50
C ALA A 47 -5.95 2.75 -0.14
N LYS A 48 -5.81 3.53 -1.23
CA LYS A 48 -6.95 4.09 -1.96
C LYS A 48 -7.78 2.99 -2.64
N VAL A 49 -7.16 1.94 -3.18
CA VAL A 49 -7.88 0.77 -3.71
C VAL A 49 -8.63 0.06 -2.59
N GLU A 50 -8.01 -0.13 -1.42
CA GLU A 50 -8.65 -0.76 -0.26
C GLU A 50 -9.85 0.04 0.23
N ASP A 51 -9.68 1.32 0.52
CA ASP A 51 -10.73 2.18 1.08
C ASP A 51 -11.93 2.36 0.12
N ILE A 52 -11.69 2.43 -1.20
CA ILE A 52 -12.74 2.70 -2.19
C ILE A 52 -13.39 1.41 -2.71
N VAL A 53 -12.62 0.33 -2.86
CA VAL A 53 -13.08 -0.87 -3.57
C VAL A 53 -13.37 -2.02 -2.61
N VAL A 54 -12.50 -2.26 -1.63
CA VAL A 54 -12.56 -3.47 -0.79
C VAL A 54 -13.32 -3.24 0.51
N PHE A 55 -12.95 -2.22 1.28
CA PHE A 55 -13.53 -1.96 2.59
C PHE A 55 -15.05 -1.73 2.59
N PRO A 56 -15.67 -1.12 1.56
CA PRO A 56 -17.13 -1.02 1.48
C PRO A 56 -17.86 -2.37 1.42
N LEU A 57 -17.14 -3.45 1.08
CA LEU A 57 -17.69 -4.81 0.97
C LEU A 57 -17.55 -5.63 2.25
N VAL A 58 -16.89 -5.09 3.27
CA VAL A 58 -16.59 -5.78 4.54
C VAL A 58 -17.35 -5.11 5.68
N GLU A 59 -17.71 -5.87 6.72
CA GLU A 59 -18.33 -5.31 7.91
C GLU A 59 -17.46 -4.21 8.52
N LYS A 60 -18.04 -3.02 8.70
CA LYS A 60 -17.36 -1.82 9.19
C LYS A 60 -16.47 -2.06 10.43
N LYS A 61 -16.96 -2.84 11.41
CA LYS A 61 -16.21 -3.16 12.64
C LYS A 61 -14.89 -3.89 12.40
N ILE A 62 -14.75 -4.58 11.27
CA ILE A 62 -13.55 -5.33 10.88
C ILE A 62 -12.56 -4.38 10.21
N VAL A 63 -13.02 -3.46 9.35
CA VAL A 63 -12.16 -2.57 8.55
C VAL A 63 -11.83 -1.23 9.21
N ASP A 64 -12.64 -0.75 10.15
CA ASP A 64 -12.42 0.55 10.82
C ASP A 64 -10.99 0.72 11.37
N PRO A 65 -10.38 -0.28 12.05
CA PRO A 65 -8.99 -0.15 12.48
C PRO A 65 -8.01 0.09 11.33
N TYR A 66 -8.20 -0.57 10.19
CA TYR A 66 -7.31 -0.51 9.03
C TYR A 66 -7.45 0.81 8.27
N SER A 67 -8.68 1.34 8.09
CA SER A 67 -8.85 2.70 7.56
C SER A 67 -8.23 3.77 8.47
N HIS A 68 -8.25 3.59 9.79
CA HIS A 68 -7.54 4.50 10.70
C HIS A 68 -6.03 4.37 10.58
N ASP A 69 -5.52 3.16 10.38
CA ASP A 69 -4.10 2.92 10.12
C ASP A 69 -3.64 3.62 8.82
N HIS A 70 -4.45 3.66 7.75
CA HIS A 70 -4.13 4.42 6.54
C HIS A 70 -3.88 5.91 6.84
N LEU A 71 -4.72 6.52 7.69
CA LEU A 71 -4.54 7.91 8.12
C LEU A 71 -3.26 8.10 8.95
N LEU A 72 -2.95 7.13 9.81
CA LEU A 72 -1.72 7.14 10.61
C LEU A 72 -0.48 7.00 9.72
N ILE A 73 -0.46 6.02 8.82
CA ILE A 73 0.61 5.74 7.85
C ILE A 73 0.84 6.98 6.99
N LYS A 74 -0.23 7.59 6.47
CA LYS A 74 -0.15 8.84 5.71
C LYS A 74 0.54 9.94 6.51
N LYS A 75 0.02 10.27 7.69
CA LYS A 75 0.58 11.34 8.54
C LYS A 75 2.04 11.06 8.95
N TYR A 76 2.35 9.80 9.23
CA TYR A 76 3.68 9.40 9.66
C TYR A 76 4.69 9.51 8.52
N GLY A 77 4.34 9.05 7.31
CA GLY A 77 5.19 9.21 6.12
C GLY A 77 5.33 10.66 5.65
N ASP A 78 4.24 11.43 5.66
CA ASP A 78 4.27 12.88 5.39
C ASP A 78 5.25 13.61 6.34
N GLY A 79 5.24 13.24 7.63
CA GLY A 79 6.17 13.77 8.63
C GLY A 79 7.62 13.41 8.36
N ILE A 80 7.90 12.16 7.94
CA ILE A 80 9.23 11.73 7.53
C ILE A 80 9.75 12.57 6.37
N LEU A 81 8.93 12.80 5.34
CA LEU A 81 9.31 13.59 4.16
C LEU A 81 9.54 15.05 4.51
N LYS A 82 8.61 15.64 5.25
CA LYS A 82 8.65 17.06 5.64
C LYS A 82 9.88 17.38 6.49
N ASP A 83 10.13 16.57 7.52
CA ASP A 83 11.18 16.83 8.52
C ASP A 83 12.47 16.02 8.23
N ARG A 84 12.50 15.29 7.12
CA ARG A 84 13.62 14.41 6.69
C ARG A 84 14.08 13.43 7.77
N ARG A 85 13.12 12.85 8.52
CA ARG A 85 13.37 11.94 9.66
C ARG A 85 13.71 10.53 9.21
N MET A 86 14.91 10.34 8.69
CA MET A 86 15.38 9.03 8.21
C MET A 86 15.37 7.95 9.31
N ASP A 87 15.57 8.36 10.56
CA ASP A 87 15.51 7.51 11.75
C ASP A 87 14.11 6.92 12.01
N TRP A 88 13.06 7.48 11.40
CA TRP A 88 11.67 7.01 11.55
C TRP A 88 11.24 6.03 10.46
N ILE A 89 12.01 5.88 9.39
CA ILE A 89 11.67 5.04 8.24
C ILE A 89 11.51 3.58 8.65
N GLU A 90 12.39 3.04 9.48
CA GLU A 90 12.29 1.64 9.92
C GLU A 90 10.96 1.37 10.65
N ARG A 91 10.53 2.31 11.49
CA ARG A 91 9.24 2.22 12.18
C ARG A 91 8.08 2.35 11.20
N TYR A 92 8.17 3.21 10.19
CA TYR A 92 7.16 3.32 9.13
C TYR A 92 6.98 1.98 8.41
N ILE A 93 8.10 1.37 8.00
CA ILE A 93 8.11 0.07 7.32
C ILE A 93 7.39 -0.96 8.17
N LYS A 94 7.76 -1.06 9.46
CA LYS A 94 7.10 -2.00 10.39
C LYS A 94 5.59 -1.76 10.46
N THR A 95 5.15 -0.51 10.58
CA THR A 95 3.72 -0.18 10.64
C THR A 95 2.98 -0.64 9.39
N VAL A 96 3.51 -0.36 8.19
CA VAL A 96 2.89 -0.82 6.94
C VAL A 96 2.86 -2.35 6.89
N LEU A 97 3.97 -3.04 7.15
CA LEU A 97 4.00 -4.51 7.05
C LEU A 97 3.10 -5.21 8.07
N ASP A 98 2.98 -4.67 9.29
CA ASP A 98 2.06 -5.20 10.30
C ASP A 98 0.59 -4.95 9.92
N HIS A 99 0.29 -3.78 9.34
CA HIS A 99 -1.03 -3.43 8.82
C HIS A 99 -1.45 -4.42 7.72
N ASN A 100 -0.65 -4.55 6.66
CA ASN A 100 -0.90 -5.46 5.54
C ASN A 100 -1.07 -6.91 6.01
N LYS A 101 -0.25 -7.36 6.97
CA LYS A 101 -0.41 -8.69 7.59
C LYS A 101 -1.76 -8.83 8.30
N GLY A 102 -2.17 -7.80 9.04
CA GLY A 102 -3.45 -7.79 9.72
C GLY A 102 -4.64 -7.88 8.76
N GLU A 103 -4.57 -7.26 7.58
CA GLU A 103 -5.61 -7.35 6.56
C GLU A 103 -5.68 -8.73 5.93
N GLU A 104 -4.52 -9.29 5.59
CA GLU A 104 -4.39 -10.67 5.09
C GLU A 104 -5.03 -11.69 6.05
N GLU A 105 -4.91 -11.46 7.37
CA GLU A 105 -5.44 -12.35 8.40
C GLU A 105 -6.91 -12.11 8.75
N LYS A 106 -7.41 -10.86 8.63
CA LYS A 106 -8.73 -10.50 9.19
C LYS A 106 -9.71 -9.87 8.20
N VAL A 107 -9.23 -9.19 7.17
CA VAL A 107 -10.08 -8.50 6.19
C VAL A 107 -10.30 -9.39 4.98
N PHE A 108 -9.23 -9.77 4.27
CA PHE A 108 -9.32 -10.52 3.02
C PHE A 108 -10.04 -11.89 3.16
N PRO A 109 -9.88 -12.65 4.26
CA PRO A 109 -10.61 -13.92 4.43
C PRO A 109 -12.13 -13.76 4.57
N THR A 110 -12.63 -12.54 4.84
CA THR A 110 -14.07 -12.28 4.98
C THR A 110 -14.76 -12.02 3.64
N LEU A 111 -13.99 -11.79 2.57
CA LEU A 111 -14.49 -11.55 1.23
C LEU A 111 -15.03 -12.87 0.64
N LYS A 112 -16.32 -12.89 0.30
CA LYS A 112 -17.01 -14.11 -0.17
C LYS A 112 -17.05 -14.26 -1.68
N GLN A 113 -16.58 -13.27 -2.42
CA GLN A 113 -16.67 -13.21 -3.88
C GLN A 113 -15.44 -12.55 -4.49
N GLU A 114 -15.19 -12.87 -5.76
CA GLU A 114 -14.20 -12.16 -6.55
C GLU A 114 -14.63 -10.70 -6.75
N ILE A 115 -13.68 -9.78 -6.59
CA ILE A 115 -13.90 -8.35 -6.74
C ILE A 115 -13.36 -7.95 -8.12
N SER A 116 -14.21 -7.28 -8.91
CA SER A 116 -13.82 -6.78 -10.23
C SER A 116 -12.57 -5.92 -10.13
N LEU A 117 -11.60 -6.20 -10.99
CA LEU A 117 -10.33 -5.47 -11.06
C LEU A 117 -10.48 -4.05 -11.64
N GLU A 118 -11.56 -3.79 -12.36
CA GLU A 118 -11.75 -2.56 -13.15
C GLU A 118 -11.70 -1.26 -12.32
N PRO A 119 -12.33 -1.16 -11.12
CA PRO A 119 -12.19 0.02 -10.27
C PRO A 119 -10.76 0.22 -9.77
N SER A 120 -10.04 -0.85 -9.43
CA SER A 120 -8.64 -0.79 -9.01
C SER A 120 -7.74 -0.30 -10.14
N ILE A 121 -7.97 -0.76 -11.37
CA ILE A 121 -7.24 -0.29 -12.55
C ILE A 121 -7.43 1.22 -12.76
N ARG A 122 -8.65 1.75 -12.56
CA ARG A 122 -8.89 3.20 -12.67
C ARG A 122 -8.07 3.99 -11.64
N ILE A 123 -8.02 3.53 -10.39
CA ILE A 123 -7.22 4.16 -9.34
C ILE A 123 -5.73 4.11 -9.67
N ILE A 124 -5.23 2.97 -10.17
CA ILE A 124 -3.83 2.84 -10.60
C ILE A 124 -3.50 3.79 -11.77
N LYS A 125 -4.42 3.93 -12.74
CA LYS A 125 -4.27 4.88 -13.85
C LYS A 125 -4.21 6.33 -13.36
N GLU A 126 -5.02 6.69 -12.36
CA GLU A 126 -4.96 8.00 -11.71
C GLU A 126 -3.64 8.24 -10.96
N PHE A 127 -3.12 7.21 -10.29
CA PHE A 127 -1.82 7.26 -9.61
C PHE A 127 -0.66 7.43 -10.60
N GLY A 128 -0.75 6.75 -11.75
CA GLY A 128 0.20 6.80 -12.86
C GLY A 128 0.82 5.44 -13.14
N ASN A 129 0.54 4.89 -14.33
CA ASN A 129 1.00 3.55 -14.74
C ASN A 129 2.51 3.37 -14.64
N GLU A 130 3.31 4.38 -15.02
CA GLU A 130 4.77 4.30 -14.95
C GLU A 130 5.26 4.19 -13.50
N LYS A 131 4.67 4.98 -12.58
CA LYS A 131 5.00 4.91 -11.15
C LYS A 131 4.62 3.55 -10.57
N TYR A 132 3.43 3.06 -10.91
CA TYR A 132 2.95 1.76 -10.47
C TYR A 132 3.87 0.64 -10.96
N TYR A 133 4.23 0.65 -12.24
CA TYR A 133 5.14 -0.31 -12.86
C TYR A 133 6.53 -0.27 -12.22
N TYR A 134 7.08 0.91 -11.94
CA TYR A 134 8.38 1.05 -11.27
C TYR A 134 8.45 0.33 -9.91
N ILE A 135 7.34 0.35 -9.18
CA ILE A 135 7.27 -0.21 -7.82
C ILE A 135 6.99 -1.71 -7.87
N THR A 136 6.00 -2.10 -8.68
CA THR A 136 5.43 -3.45 -8.67
C THR A 136 6.00 -4.37 -9.75
N GLY A 137 6.52 -3.82 -10.84
CA GLY A 137 6.90 -4.56 -12.05
C GLY A 137 5.70 -5.09 -12.85
N LEU A 138 4.47 -4.76 -12.46
CA LEU A 138 3.25 -5.19 -13.12
C LEU A 138 2.73 -4.08 -14.04
N GLU A 139 2.50 -4.42 -15.30
CA GLU A 139 1.76 -3.57 -16.23
C GLU A 139 0.27 -3.88 -16.09
N VAL A 140 -0.53 -2.85 -15.82
CA VAL A 140 -1.99 -2.96 -15.77
C VAL A 140 -2.59 -2.46 -17.09
N PRO A 141 -3.59 -3.18 -17.64
CA PRO A 141 -4.25 -2.81 -18.90
C PRO A 141 -5.07 -1.52 -18.80
#